data_AF-A0A842XNQ1-F1
#
_entry.id   AF-A0A842XNQ1-F1
#
_cell.length_a   1.000
_cell.length_b   1.000
_cell.length_c   1.000
_cell.angle_alpha   90.00
_cell.angle_beta   90.00
_cell.angle_gamma   90.00
#
_symmetry.space_group_name_H-M   'P 1'
#
loop_
_entity.id
_entity.type
_entity.pdbx_description
1 polymer ?
#
loop_
_entity_poly.entity_id
_entity_poly.type
_entity_poly.pdbx_seq_one_letter_code
_entity_poly.pdbx_strand_id
1 'polypeptide(L)' 'MTIIILVVVALFFLLPIISGNAPLPEDISASEIGGFIGGFARYWIDALRSAFS' A
#
# COMPACT_ATOMS: atom_id res chain seq x y z
N MET A 1 -1.41 22.46 -7.51
CA MET A 1 -0.73 21.33 -8.18
C MET A 1 0.16 20.55 -7.23
N THR A 2 1.23 21.14 -6.66
CA THR A 2 2.17 20.44 -5.77
C THR A 2 1.50 19.76 -4.57
N ILE A 3 0.57 20.44 -3.89
CA ILE A 3 -0.13 19.89 -2.72
C ILE A 3 -0.95 18.65 -3.10
N ILE A 4 -1.66 18.69 -4.23
CA ILE A 4 -2.49 17.56 -4.69
C ILE A 4 -1.60 16.34 -4.95
N ILE A 5 -0.46 16.53 -5.59
CA ILE A 5 0.51 15.46 -5.84
C ILE A 5 1.01 14.87 -4.53
N LEU A 6 1.37 15.72 -3.55
CA LEU A 6 1.83 15.25 -2.23
C LEU A 6 0.74 14.44 -1.50
N VAL A 7 -0.50 14.89 -1.56
CA VAL A 7 -1.64 14.18 -0.95
C VAL A 7 -1.84 12.82 -1.62
N VAL A 8 -1.83 12.76 -2.96
CA VAL A 8 -2.00 11.50 -3.70
C VAL A 8 -0.87 10.53 -3.37
N VAL A 9 0.38 11.00 -3.35
CA VAL A 9 1.54 10.18 -3.00
C VAL A 9 1.44 9.68 -1.56
N ALA A 10 1.07 10.55 -0.61
CA ALA A 10 0.88 10.15 0.78
C ALA A 10 -0.21 9.08 0.92
N LEU A 11 -1.37 9.27 0.29
CA LEU A 11 -2.46 8.29 0.31
C LEU A 11 -2.04 6.97 -0.35
N PHE A 12 -1.28 7.04 -1.45
CA PHE A 12 -0.80 5.85 -2.15
C PHE A 12 0.02 4.93 -1.23
N PHE A 13 0.83 5.49 -0.34
CA PHE A 13 1.62 4.71 0.61
C PHE A 13 0.89 4.39 1.90
N LEU A 14 0.12 5.34 2.44
CA LEU A 14 -0.51 5.19 3.75
C LEU A 14 -1.71 4.26 3.73
N LEU A 15 -2.51 4.25 2.65
CA LEU A 15 -3.74 3.46 2.58
C LEU A 15 -3.50 1.93 2.73
N PRO A 16 -2.52 1.31 2.04
CA PRO A 16 -2.18 -0.09 2.25
C PRO A 16 -1.72 -0.41 3.69
N ILE A 17 -1.04 0.53 4.35
CA ILE A 17 -0.50 0.37 5.70
C ILE A 17 -1.63 0.42 6.73
N ILE A 18 -2.47 1.46 6.69
CA ILE A 18 -3.56 1.66 7.67
C ILE A 18 -4.70 0.65 7.51
N SER A 19 -4.83 0.02 6.33
CA SER A 19 -5.81 -1.05 6.10
C SER A 19 -5.35 -2.41 6.65
N GLY A 20 -4.09 -2.53 7.07
CA GLY A 20 -3.51 -3.79 7.55
C GLY A 20 -3.12 -4.77 6.44
N ASN A 21 -3.28 -4.41 5.16
CA ASN A 21 -2.89 -5.26 4.04
C ASN A 21 -1.38 -5.27 3.81
N ALA A 22 -0.68 -4.17 4.14
CA ALA A 22 0.77 -4.04 4.03
C ALA A 22 1.35 -3.46 5.33
N PRO A 23 1.35 -4.21 6.44
CA PRO A 23 1.93 -3.73 7.69
C PRO A 23 3.42 -3.45 7.49
N LEU A 24 3.91 -2.36 8.10
CA LEU A 24 5.33 -2.01 8.04
C LEU A 24 6.16 -3.18 8.62
N PRO A 25 7.18 -3.65 7.89
CA PRO A 25 8.02 -4.75 8.35
C PRO A 25 8.81 -4.32 9.58
N GLU A 26 8.90 -5.19 10.59
CA GLU A 26 9.66 -4.91 11.82
C GLU A 26 11.15 -5.18 11.63
N ASP A 27 11.51 -6.22 10.86
CA ASP A 27 12.88 -6.49 10.43
C ASP A 27 13.05 -6.40 8.90
N ILE A 28 14.31 -6.31 8.45
CA ILE A 28 14.70 -6.33 7.02
C ILE A 28 14.76 -7.78 6.50
N SER A 29 14.01 -8.69 7.11
CA SER A 29 13.98 -10.08 6.67
C SER A 29 13.36 -10.15 5.27
N ALA A 30 13.93 -10.96 4.38
CA ALA A 30 13.42 -11.11 3.02
C ALA A 30 11.95 -11.56 2.98
N SER A 31 11.53 -12.35 3.98
CA SER A 31 10.15 -12.79 4.18
C SER A 31 9.21 -11.64 4.51
N GLU A 32 9.57 -10.75 5.44
CA GLU A 32 8.72 -9.61 5.81
C GLU A 32 8.67 -8.57 4.71
N ILE A 33 9.80 -8.27 4.05
CA ILE A 33 9.83 -7.37 2.89
C ILE A 33 8.96 -7.93 1.78
N GLY A 34 9.07 -9.22 1.48
CA GLY A 34 8.22 -9.90 0.51
C GLY A 34 6.73 -9.83 0.89
N GLY A 35 6.42 -10.02 2.18
CA GLY A 35 5.08 -9.88 2.73
C GLY A 35 4.52 -8.46 2.57
N PHE A 36 5.31 -7.44 2.92
CA PHE A 36 4.94 -6.03 2.76
C PHE A 36 4.67 -5.67 1.30
N ILE A 37 5.59 -6.01 0.38
CA ILE A 37 5.43 -5.71 -1.05
C ILE A 37 4.22 -6.45 -1.63
N GLY A 38 4.05 -7.73 -1.29
CA GLY A 38 2.93 -8.55 -1.77
C GLY A 38 1.58 -8.03 -1.24
N GLY A 39 1.53 -7.66 0.04
CA GLY A 39 0.38 -7.03 0.67
C GLY A 39 0.03 -5.68 0.05
N PHE A 40 1.04 -4.87 -0.25
CA PHE A 40 0.90 -3.57 -0.91
C PHE A 40 0.30 -3.72 -2.31
N ALA A 41 0.84 -4.65 -3.11
CA ALA A 41 0.33 -4.92 -4.45
C ALA A 41 -1.11 -5.45 -4.41
N ARG A 42 -1.41 -6.36 -3.48
CA ARG A 42 -2.75 -6.93 -3.31
C ARG A 42 -3.78 -5.86 -2.97
N TYR A 43 -3.47 -4.95 -2.05
CA TYR A 43 -4.36 -3.83 -1.70
C TYR A 43 -4.81 -3.06 -2.94
N TRP A 44 -3.87 -2.67 -3.81
CA TRP A 44 -4.19 -1.88 -5.00
C TRP A 44 -4.95 -2.68 -6.05
N ILE A 45 -4.63 -3.96 -6.23
CA ILE A 45 -5.40 -4.84 -7.13
C ILE A 45 -6.85 -4.94 -6.65
N ASP A 46 -7.07 -5.16 -5.36
CA ASP A 46 -8.42 -5.30 -4.80
C ASP A 46 -9.19 -3.97 -4.84
N ALA A 47 -8.53 -2.86 -4.52
CA ALA A 47 -9.12 -1.52 -4.62
C ALA A 47 -9.52 -1.17 -6.05
N LEU A 48 -8.66 -1.46 -7.05
CA LEU A 48 -8.97 -1.26 -8.46
C LEU A 48 -10.14 -2.15 -8.89
N ARG A 49 -10.14 -3.43 -8.51
CA ARG A 49 -11.26 -4.33 -8.79
C ARG A 49 -12.57 -3.79 -8.24
N SER A 50 -12.57 -3.33 -6.98
CA SER A 50 -13.76 -2.75 -6.34
C SER A 50 -14.21 -1.43 -6.98
N ALA A 51 -13.31 -0.63 -7.53
CA ALA A 51 -13.65 0.64 -8.16
C ALA A 51 -14.24 0.47 -9.58
N PHE A 52 -13.91 -0.64 -10.25
CA PHE A 52 -14.32 -0.92 -11.63
C PHE A 52 -15.35 -2.07 -11.75
N SER A 53 -15.84 -2.60 -10.64
CA SER A 53 -16.97 -3.55 -10.57
C SER A 53 -18.28 -2.82 -10.34
#